data_AF-A0A7S0GTM1-F1
#
_entry.id   AF-A0A7S0GTM1-F1
#
_cell.length_a   1.000
_cell.length_b   1.000
_cell.length_c   1.000
_cell.angle_alpha   90.00
_cell.angle_beta   90.00
_cell.angle_gamma   90.00
#
_symmetry.space_group_name_H-M   'P 1'
#
loop_
_entity.id
_entity.type
_entity.pdbx_description
1 polymer ?
#
loop_
_entity_poly.entity_id
_entity_poly.type
_entity_poly.pdbx_seq_one_letter_code
_entity_poly.pdbx_strand_id
1 'polypeptide(L)'
;AKCRPMAMMALTTSPALFGRRVLPSLTCRGFAAPVGTIYKLGKTLYLSMTNECNARRLIDTRGPGFKVSPESGFKRLPDGYEPDAKTLADLVNIRVKSENIGENPTIAFAGYGEPLLRRKVLTETVARIRDTYPQSSVRVVTNGLVGRSIVQHLIDIKINKVSVALLAP
;
A
#
# COMPACT_ATOMS: atom_id res chain seq x y z
N ALA A 1 13.40 32.31 42.24
CA ALA A 1 12.45 32.31 41.12
C ALA A 1 11.68 30.99 41.12
N LYS A 2 10.41 31.01 41.54
CA LYS A 2 9.49 29.87 41.58
C LYS A 2 8.60 29.96 40.34
N CYS A 3 8.59 28.93 39.49
CA CYS A 3 7.54 28.75 38.47
C CYS A 3 6.68 27.54 38.86
N ARG A 4 5.37 27.77 38.98
CA ARG A 4 4.32 26.81 39.32
C ARG A 4 3.93 25.97 38.10
N PRO A 5 3.38 24.75 38.27
CA PRO A 5 2.76 24.01 37.17
C PRO A 5 1.31 24.47 36.97
N MET A 6 0.87 24.64 35.72
CA MET A 6 -0.52 24.95 35.36
C MET A 6 -1.20 23.73 34.71
N ALA A 7 -2.28 23.31 35.39
CA ALA A 7 -3.55 22.77 34.90
C ALA A 7 -3.58 21.62 33.86
N MET A 8 -3.97 20.45 34.37
CA MET A 8 -4.83 19.47 33.68
C MET A 8 -6.13 20.14 33.21
N MET A 9 -6.47 20.00 31.93
CA MET A 9 -7.83 20.15 31.43
C MET A 9 -8.32 18.80 30.92
N ALA A 10 -9.36 18.29 31.59
CA ALA A 10 -10.16 17.16 31.14
C ALA A 10 -10.96 17.59 29.89
N LEU A 11 -10.93 16.76 28.84
CA LEU A 11 -11.85 16.87 27.72
C LEU A 11 -12.86 15.73 27.79
N THR A 12 -14.11 16.16 27.78
CA THR A 12 -15.34 15.41 27.93
C THR A 12 -15.62 14.51 26.73
N THR A 13 -16.19 13.35 27.01
CA THR A 13 -16.77 12.42 26.05
C THR A 13 -18.06 12.98 25.44
N SER A 14 -18.17 13.00 24.11
CA SER A 14 -19.47 13.11 23.42
C SER A 14 -19.49 12.22 22.17
N PRO A 15 -20.51 11.35 21.99
CA PRO A 15 -20.59 10.40 20.89
C PRO A 15 -21.52 10.91 19.78
N ALA A 16 -21.05 11.00 18.53
CA ALA A 16 -21.89 10.84 17.33
C ALA A 16 -21.08 10.93 16.02
N LEU A 17 -21.61 10.25 15.00
CA LEU A 17 -21.33 10.35 13.56
C LEU A 17 -20.21 9.47 13.00
N PHE A 18 -20.61 8.23 12.76
CA PHE A 18 -19.98 7.22 11.91
C PHE A 18 -20.05 7.67 10.42
N GLY A 19 -19.19 8.61 10.05
CA GLY A 19 -18.86 8.92 8.65
C GLY A 19 -17.48 8.39 8.35
N ARG A 20 -17.36 7.31 7.56
CA ARG A 20 -16.06 6.79 7.11
C ARG A 20 -15.39 7.84 6.23
N ARG A 21 -14.48 8.62 6.83
CA ARG A 21 -13.65 9.59 6.12
C ARG A 21 -12.76 8.88 5.11
N VAL A 22 -12.78 9.35 3.87
CA VAL A 22 -11.64 9.22 2.96
C VAL A 22 -10.44 9.80 3.70
N LEU A 23 -9.43 8.97 3.96
CA LEU A 23 -8.31 9.40 4.78
C LEU A 23 -7.54 10.51 4.07
N PRO A 24 -7.30 11.66 4.71
CA PRO A 24 -6.32 12.62 4.23
C PRO A 24 -4.96 11.93 4.15
N SER A 25 -4.06 12.46 3.31
CA SER A 25 -2.69 11.99 3.16
C SER A 25 -2.08 11.63 4.53
N LEU A 26 -1.56 10.40 4.66
CA LEU A 26 -0.93 9.96 5.89
C LEU A 26 0.34 10.79 6.11
N THR A 27 0.28 11.71 7.07
CA THR A 27 1.39 12.58 7.45
C THR A 27 2.08 12.02 8.69
N CYS A 28 3.29 11.52 8.52
CA CYS A 28 4.27 11.46 9.62
C CYS A 28 5.24 12.63 9.44
N ARG A 29 5.75 13.20 10.55
CA ARG A 29 6.64 14.38 10.53
C ARG A 29 7.72 14.21 9.45
N GLY A 30 7.65 15.03 8.40
CA GLY A 30 8.64 15.12 7.33
C GLY A 30 8.32 14.46 5.99
N PHE A 31 7.26 13.64 5.86
CA PHE A 31 6.92 13.05 4.56
C PHE A 31 5.42 12.72 4.44
N ALA A 32 4.76 13.28 3.41
CA ALA A 32 3.38 12.96 3.06
C ALA A 32 3.39 12.20 1.73
N ALA A 33 3.06 10.91 1.76
CA ALA A 33 2.86 10.16 0.52
C ALA A 33 1.53 10.59 -0.13
N PRO A 34 1.47 10.73 -1.46
CA PRO A 34 0.22 11.01 -2.17
C PRO A 34 -0.84 9.95 -1.89
N VAL A 35 -2.12 10.37 -1.93
CA VAL A 35 -3.27 9.46 -1.90
C VAL A 35 -3.16 8.45 -3.04
N GLY A 36 -3.46 7.18 -2.77
CA GLY A 36 -3.32 6.09 -3.72
C GLY A 36 -2.01 5.29 -3.61
N THR A 37 -1.00 5.83 -2.90
CA THR A 37 0.26 5.10 -2.62
C THR A 37 0.02 3.84 -1.81
N ILE A 38 -0.83 3.93 -0.80
CA ILE A 38 -1.38 2.79 -0.05
C ILE A 38 -2.90 2.91 -0.01
N TYR A 39 -3.58 1.79 -0.21
CA TYR A 39 -5.05 1.71 -0.17
C TYR A 39 -5.47 0.36 0.40
N LYS A 40 -6.75 0.19 0.75
CA LYS A 40 -7.24 -1.04 1.42
C LYS A 40 -8.44 -1.62 0.69
N LEU A 41 -8.39 -2.92 0.40
CA LEU A 41 -9.54 -3.69 -0.07
C LEU A 41 -9.74 -4.89 0.86
N GLY A 42 -10.88 -4.94 1.54
CA GLY A 42 -11.15 -5.92 2.58
C GLY A 42 -10.12 -5.85 3.71
N LYS A 43 -9.43 -6.96 3.96
CA LYS A 43 -8.37 -7.07 4.98
C LYS A 43 -6.95 -6.85 4.44
N THR A 44 -6.80 -6.57 3.14
CA THR A 44 -5.50 -6.48 2.48
C THR A 44 -5.12 -5.03 2.23
N LEU A 45 -3.88 -4.68 2.60
CA LEU A 45 -3.24 -3.42 2.24
C LEU A 45 -2.63 -3.55 0.85
N TYR A 46 -2.92 -2.62 -0.03
CA TYR A 46 -2.39 -2.57 -1.38
C TYR A 46 -1.40 -1.42 -1.52
N LEU A 47 -0.29 -1.70 -2.19
CA LEU A 47 0.82 -0.76 -2.39
C LEU A 47 1.00 -0.48 -3.89
N SER A 48 0.76 0.78 -4.27
CA SER A 48 1.02 1.28 -5.63
C SER A 48 2.48 1.69 -5.75
N MET A 49 3.21 1.09 -6.69
CA MET A 49 4.64 1.35 -6.89
C MET A 49 4.95 2.24 -8.11
N THR A 50 4.10 2.18 -9.12
CA THR A 50 4.27 2.88 -10.39
C THR A 50 2.93 2.98 -11.12
N ASN A 51 2.83 3.95 -12.03
CA ASN A 51 1.75 4.05 -13.01
C ASN A 51 2.12 3.42 -14.36
N GLU A 52 3.39 3.05 -14.55
CA GLU A 52 3.87 2.43 -15.78
C GLU A 52 3.34 1.01 -15.94
N CYS A 53 3.01 0.63 -17.17
CA CYS A 53 2.58 -0.72 -17.49
C CYS A 53 3.11 -1.07 -18.88
N ASN A 54 3.72 -2.24 -19.01
CA ASN A 54 4.23 -2.80 -20.26
C ASN A 54 3.15 -3.55 -21.07
N ALA A 55 1.88 -3.44 -20.65
CA ALA A 55 0.73 -4.06 -21.28
C ALA A 55 -0.54 -3.25 -20.97
N ARG A 56 -1.72 -3.87 -21.12
CA ARG A 56 -2.97 -3.29 -20.63
C ARG A 56 -3.02 -3.37 -19.10
N ARG A 57 -3.44 -2.28 -18.45
CA ARG A 57 -3.52 -2.21 -16.99
C ARG A 57 -4.61 -3.12 -16.47
N LEU A 58 -4.38 -3.71 -15.29
CA LEU A 58 -5.34 -4.63 -14.65
C LEU A 58 -6.73 -4.05 -14.41
N ILE A 59 -6.82 -2.73 -14.25
CA ILE A 59 -8.10 -2.04 -14.05
C ILE A 59 -8.86 -1.94 -15.37
N ASP A 60 -8.14 -1.70 -16.47
CA ASP A 60 -8.70 -1.56 -17.81
C ASP A 60 -9.22 -2.91 -18.36
N THR A 61 -8.84 -4.03 -17.74
CA THR A 61 -9.20 -5.39 -18.15
C THR A 61 -10.43 -5.93 -17.41
N ARG A 62 -10.95 -5.18 -16.42
CA ARG A 62 -12.15 -5.54 -15.64
C ARG A 62 -13.46 -5.19 -16.34
N GLY A 63 -13.37 -4.62 -17.53
CA GLY A 63 -14.51 -4.24 -18.37
C GLY A 63 -14.77 -2.72 -18.40
N PRO A 64 -15.55 -2.25 -19.37
CA PRO A 64 -15.90 -0.84 -19.51
C PRO A 64 -16.58 -0.30 -18.25
N GLY A 65 -16.17 0.89 -17.80
CA GLY A 65 -16.79 1.57 -16.66
C GLY A 65 -16.44 0.98 -15.28
N PHE A 66 -15.60 -0.06 -15.21
CA PHE A 66 -15.14 -0.58 -13.93
C PHE A 66 -14.40 0.51 -13.16
N LYS A 67 -14.79 0.70 -11.89
CA LYS A 67 -14.16 1.61 -10.95
C LYS A 67 -13.90 0.84 -9.66
N VAL A 68 -12.69 0.98 -9.13
CA VAL A 68 -12.40 0.51 -7.77
C VAL A 68 -13.23 1.36 -6.81
N SER A 69 -13.78 0.74 -5.77
CA SER A 69 -14.59 1.45 -4.77
C SER A 69 -13.84 2.68 -4.23
N PRO A 70 -14.44 3.89 -4.25
CA PRO A 70 -13.80 5.10 -3.74
C PRO A 70 -13.37 4.99 -2.28
N GLU A 71 -14.11 4.21 -1.48
CA GLU A 71 -13.81 3.96 -0.06
C GLU A 71 -12.48 3.24 0.17
N SER A 72 -11.96 2.56 -0.87
CA SER A 72 -10.68 1.86 -0.76
C SER A 72 -9.50 2.81 -0.60
N GLY A 73 -9.62 4.06 -1.05
CA GLY A 73 -8.51 5.00 -1.19
C GLY A 73 -7.66 4.78 -2.45
N PHE A 74 -8.10 3.89 -3.36
CA PHE A 74 -7.41 3.68 -4.63
C PHE A 74 -7.43 4.96 -5.47
N LYS A 75 -6.24 5.39 -5.91
CA LYS A 75 -6.06 6.51 -6.84
C LYS A 75 -4.80 6.27 -7.65
N ARG A 76 -4.80 6.71 -8.92
CA ARG A 76 -3.59 6.80 -9.73
C ARG A 76 -2.58 7.72 -9.04
N LEU A 77 -1.31 7.35 -9.04
CA LEU A 77 -0.25 8.20 -8.47
C LEU A 77 -0.12 9.50 -9.29
N PRO A 78 0.36 10.60 -8.70
CA PRO A 78 0.74 11.79 -9.46
C PRO A 78 1.74 11.46 -10.57
N ASP A 79 1.74 12.23 -11.66
CA ASP A 79 2.72 12.05 -12.73
C ASP A 79 4.14 12.31 -12.21
N GLY A 80 5.09 11.46 -12.63
CA GLY A 80 6.47 11.50 -12.18
C GLY A 80 6.71 11.03 -10.73
N TYR A 81 5.67 10.63 -10.00
CA TYR A 81 5.82 10.11 -8.64
C TYR A 81 5.94 8.59 -8.61
N GLU A 82 7.08 8.09 -8.12
CA GLU A 82 7.29 6.68 -7.79
C GLU A 82 7.82 6.54 -6.37
N PRO A 83 7.06 5.96 -5.43
CA PRO A 83 7.50 5.85 -4.04
C PRO A 83 8.73 4.96 -3.92
N ASP A 84 9.63 5.32 -3.00
CA ASP A 84 10.76 4.49 -2.63
C ASP A 84 10.37 3.40 -1.62
N ALA A 85 11.31 2.51 -1.32
CA ALA A 85 11.02 1.36 -0.50
C ALA A 85 10.72 1.72 0.96
N LYS A 86 11.39 2.75 1.48
CA LYS A 86 11.21 3.26 2.84
C LYS A 86 9.82 3.85 3.01
N THR A 87 9.39 4.70 2.08
CA THR A 87 8.06 5.29 2.04
C THR A 87 6.97 4.23 2.10
N LEU A 88 7.07 3.20 1.25
CA LEU A 88 6.08 2.12 1.22
C LEU A 88 6.02 1.35 2.55
N ALA A 89 7.18 1.01 3.13
CA ALA A 89 7.23 0.31 4.40
C ALA A 89 6.72 1.16 5.58
N ASP A 90 7.08 2.44 5.63
CA ASP A 90 6.59 3.40 6.64
C ASP A 90 5.07 3.52 6.56
N LEU A 91 4.50 3.61 5.35
CA LEU A 91 3.05 3.64 5.14
C LEU A 91 2.36 2.36 5.63
N VAL A 92 2.95 1.18 5.41
CA VAL A 92 2.44 -0.07 5.96
C VAL A 92 2.41 -0.01 7.49
N ASN A 93 3.52 0.40 8.13
CA ASN A 93 3.61 0.51 9.58
C ASN A 93 2.56 1.48 10.16
N ILE A 94 2.42 2.66 9.55
CA ILE A 94 1.39 3.65 9.92
C ILE A 94 -0.01 3.05 9.80
N ARG A 95 -0.29 2.34 8.69
CA ARG A 95 -1.63 1.80 8.42
C ARG A 95 -1.98 0.63 9.34
N VAL A 96 -1.02 -0.27 9.58
CA VAL A 96 -1.18 -1.40 10.51
C VAL A 96 -1.47 -0.91 11.93
N LYS A 97 -0.73 0.10 12.41
CA LYS A 97 -0.94 0.69 13.73
C LYS A 97 -2.27 1.45 13.83
N SER A 98 -2.56 2.33 12.87
CA SER A 98 -3.76 3.17 12.90
C SER A 98 -5.06 2.38 12.77
N GLU A 99 -5.06 1.26 12.04
CA GLU A 99 -6.25 0.42 11.86
C GLU A 99 -6.26 -0.83 12.74
N ASN A 100 -5.28 -1.01 13.63
CA ASN A 100 -5.14 -2.19 14.47
C ASN A 100 -5.25 -3.52 13.68
N ILE A 101 -4.50 -3.64 12.58
CA ILE A 101 -4.55 -4.79 11.65
C ILE A 101 -3.96 -6.06 12.30
N GLY A 102 -3.12 -5.90 13.32
CA GLY A 102 -2.40 -6.97 14.00
C GLY A 102 -1.01 -7.21 13.42
N GLU A 103 -0.31 -8.20 13.97
CA GLU A 103 1.12 -8.48 13.71
C GLU A 103 1.37 -9.19 12.37
N ASN A 104 0.31 -9.75 11.75
CA ASN A 104 0.39 -10.54 10.52
C ASN A 104 -0.39 -9.88 9.37
N PRO A 105 -0.01 -8.66 8.93
CA PRO A 105 -0.74 -7.96 7.89
C PRO A 105 -0.69 -8.71 6.56
N THR A 106 -1.79 -8.65 5.81
CA THR A 106 -1.84 -9.11 4.42
C THR A 106 -1.59 -7.94 3.49
N ILE A 107 -0.59 -8.06 2.62
CA ILE A 107 -0.08 -6.98 1.77
C ILE A 107 -0.07 -7.45 0.32
N ALA A 108 -0.51 -6.59 -0.59
CA ALA A 108 -0.50 -6.84 -2.01
C ALA A 108 0.20 -5.70 -2.75
N PHE A 109 1.22 -6.01 -3.54
CA PHE A 109 1.76 -5.07 -4.51
C PHE A 109 0.87 -5.11 -5.75
N ALA A 110 0.08 -4.05 -5.91
CA ALA A 110 -0.78 -3.80 -7.06
C ALA A 110 -1.16 -2.31 -7.06
N GLY A 111 -1.58 -1.81 -8.22
CA GLY A 111 -2.03 -0.44 -8.33
C GLY A 111 -2.49 -0.14 -9.75
N TYR A 112 -2.18 1.07 -10.21
CA TYR A 112 -2.49 1.48 -11.57
C TYR A 112 -1.55 0.85 -12.62
N GLY A 113 -0.26 0.68 -12.28
CA GLY A 113 0.75 0.09 -13.14
C GLY A 113 1.13 -1.36 -12.81
N GLU A 114 2.28 -1.79 -13.33
CA GLU A 114 2.87 -3.11 -13.17
C GLU A 114 3.98 -3.11 -12.09
N PRO A 115 3.75 -3.72 -10.90
CA PRO A 115 4.72 -3.72 -9.81
C PRO A 115 6.06 -4.34 -10.16
N LEU A 116 6.08 -5.35 -11.05
CA LEU A 116 7.31 -6.05 -11.42
C LEU A 116 8.27 -5.22 -12.28
N LEU A 117 7.88 -4.03 -12.76
CA LEU A 117 8.82 -3.07 -13.34
C LEU A 117 9.73 -2.42 -12.27
N ARG A 118 9.32 -2.44 -11.01
CA ARG A 118 10.01 -1.82 -9.87
C ARG A 118 10.71 -2.84 -8.95
N ARG A 119 11.32 -3.90 -9.51
CA ARG A 119 11.88 -5.06 -8.77
C ARG A 119 12.76 -4.72 -7.58
N LYS A 120 13.69 -3.76 -7.75
CA LYS A 120 14.59 -3.33 -6.67
C LYS A 120 13.82 -2.77 -5.47
N VAL A 121 12.87 -1.88 -5.74
CA VAL A 121 12.01 -1.29 -4.70
C VAL A 121 11.10 -2.34 -4.07
N LEU A 122 10.55 -3.27 -4.87
CA LEU A 122 9.75 -4.38 -4.35
C LEU A 122 10.55 -5.19 -3.32
N THR A 123 11.78 -5.56 -3.67
CA THR A 123 12.70 -6.32 -2.80
C THR A 123 12.97 -5.59 -1.49
N GLU A 124 13.39 -4.33 -1.58
CA GLU A 124 13.73 -3.51 -0.42
C GLU A 124 12.50 -3.24 0.46
N THR A 125 11.32 -3.04 -0.13
CA THR A 125 10.07 -2.85 0.62
C THR A 125 9.70 -4.14 1.36
N VAL A 126 9.78 -5.30 0.72
CA VAL A 126 9.48 -6.59 1.36
C VAL A 126 10.43 -6.87 2.52
N ALA A 127 11.73 -6.60 2.35
CA ALA A 127 12.70 -6.74 3.43
C ALA A 127 12.32 -5.87 4.64
N ARG A 128 12.11 -4.56 4.42
CA ARG A 128 11.75 -3.60 5.48
C ARG A 128 10.44 -3.95 6.19
N ILE A 129 9.43 -4.39 5.43
CA ILE A 129 8.15 -4.83 6.01
C ILE A 129 8.38 -6.04 6.91
N ARG A 130 9.22 -6.99 6.51
CA ARG A 130 9.48 -8.20 7.29
C ARG A 130 10.38 -8.01 8.49
N ASP A 131 11.25 -7.00 8.47
CA ASP A 131 11.98 -6.60 9.66
C ASP A 131 11.03 -6.19 10.80
N THR A 132 9.85 -5.67 10.45
CA THR A 132 8.80 -5.26 11.40
C THR A 132 7.71 -6.32 11.59
N TYR A 133 7.32 -7.01 10.52
CA TYR A 133 6.25 -7.99 10.46
C TYR A 133 6.74 -9.28 9.77
N PRO A 134 7.54 -10.11 10.48
CA PRO A 134 8.20 -11.28 9.88
C PRO A 134 7.21 -12.28 9.25
N GLN A 135 6.00 -12.35 9.80
CA GLN A 135 4.92 -13.26 9.39
C GLN A 135 3.89 -12.59 8.45
N SER A 136 4.20 -11.42 7.90
CA SER A 136 3.34 -10.76 6.92
C SER A 136 3.15 -11.62 5.67
N SER A 137 1.89 -11.69 5.19
CA SER A 137 1.55 -12.39 3.95
C SER A 137 1.63 -11.41 2.78
N VAL A 138 2.60 -11.61 1.89
CA VAL A 138 2.86 -10.74 0.75
C VAL A 138 2.40 -11.39 -0.56
N ARG A 139 1.62 -10.64 -1.35
CA ARG A 139 1.19 -11.00 -2.70
C ARG A 139 1.69 -9.99 -3.73
N VAL A 140 2.02 -10.46 -4.93
CA VAL A 140 2.22 -9.58 -6.10
C VAL A 140 1.11 -9.84 -7.11
N VAL A 141 0.52 -8.78 -7.66
CA VAL A 141 -0.45 -8.86 -8.76
C VAL A 141 0.21 -8.31 -10.02
N THR A 142 0.21 -9.09 -11.10
CA THR A 142 1.00 -8.80 -12.31
C THR A 142 0.27 -9.22 -13.58
N ASN A 143 0.64 -8.64 -14.72
CA ASN A 143 0.27 -9.12 -16.05
C ASN A 143 1.14 -10.31 -16.55
N GLY A 144 2.23 -10.63 -15.85
CA GLY A 144 3.11 -11.76 -16.18
C GLY A 144 4.06 -11.54 -17.36
N LEU A 145 4.06 -10.36 -18.00
CA LEU A 145 4.86 -10.04 -19.18
C LEU A 145 6.27 -9.53 -18.83
N VAL A 146 6.92 -10.21 -17.88
CA VAL A 146 8.30 -9.96 -17.46
C VAL A 146 9.13 -11.22 -17.71
N GLY A 147 10.45 -11.06 -17.83
CA GLY A 147 11.35 -12.19 -18.10
C GLY A 147 11.26 -13.29 -17.04
N ARG A 148 11.45 -14.55 -17.45
CA ARG A 148 11.32 -15.75 -16.58
C ARG A 148 12.18 -15.71 -15.31
N SER A 149 13.30 -14.99 -15.34
CA SER A 149 14.16 -14.79 -14.17
C SER A 149 13.45 -14.13 -12.98
N ILE A 150 12.29 -13.51 -13.21
CA ILE A 150 11.47 -12.98 -12.12
C ILE A 150 11.00 -14.06 -11.15
N VAL A 151 10.79 -15.30 -11.61
CA VAL A 151 10.24 -16.36 -10.76
C VAL A 151 11.19 -16.66 -9.62
N GLN A 152 12.47 -16.88 -9.93
CA GLN A 152 13.50 -17.10 -8.92
C GLN A 152 13.61 -15.91 -7.97
N HIS A 153 13.60 -14.68 -8.52
CA HIS A 153 13.64 -13.47 -7.72
C HIS A 153 12.49 -13.37 -6.70
N LEU A 154 11.25 -13.71 -7.09
CA LEU A 154 10.09 -13.68 -6.19
C LEU A 154 10.18 -14.76 -5.10
N ILE A 155 10.79 -15.91 -5.41
CA ILE A 155 11.09 -16.98 -4.44
C ILE A 155 12.14 -16.48 -3.43
N ASP A 156 13.22 -15.87 -3.91
CA ASP A 156 14.33 -15.39 -3.07
C ASP A 156 13.86 -14.34 -2.05
N ILE A 157 12.98 -13.43 -2.48
CA ILE A 157 12.35 -12.44 -1.59
C ILE A 157 11.10 -13.00 -0.90
N LYS A 158 10.87 -14.32 -0.95
CA LYS A 158 9.80 -15.08 -0.27
C LYS A 158 8.38 -14.57 -0.51
N ILE A 159 8.01 -14.14 -1.71
CA ILE A 159 6.61 -13.77 -2.01
C ILE A 159 5.68 -14.97 -1.77
N ASN A 160 4.61 -14.80 -1.00
CA ASN A 160 3.72 -15.90 -0.63
C ASN A 160 2.75 -16.28 -1.75
N LYS A 161 2.30 -15.29 -2.53
CA LYS A 161 1.29 -15.49 -3.59
C LYS A 161 1.59 -14.60 -4.80
N VAL A 162 1.37 -15.13 -5.99
CA VAL A 162 1.39 -14.34 -7.24
C VAL A 162 0.04 -14.48 -7.91
N SER A 163 -0.57 -13.36 -8.27
CA SER A 163 -1.79 -13.33 -9.07
C SER A 163 -1.45 -12.79 -10.45
N VAL A 164 -1.56 -13.64 -11.46
CA VAL A 164 -1.30 -13.29 -12.86
C VAL A 164 -2.63 -13.02 -13.54
N ALA A 165 -2.79 -11.84 -14.11
CA ALA A 165 -3.94 -11.56 -14.97
C ALA A 165 -3.64 -12.01 -16.39
N LEU A 166 -4.30 -13.11 -16.77
CA LEU A 166 -4.28 -13.60 -18.14
C LEU A 166 -5.25 -12.76 -18.96
N LEU A 167 -4.70 -11.96 -19.85
CA LEU A 167 -5.47 -11.19 -20.80
C LEU A 167 -5.71 -12.09 -22.01
N ALA A 168 -6.96 -12.50 -22.20
CA ALA A 168 -7.35 -13.18 -23.43
C ALA A 168 -7.23 -12.21 -24.61
N PRO A 169 -6.79 -12.70 -25.79
CA PRO A 169 -6.81 -11.91 -27.03
C PRO A 169 -8.23 -11.50 -27.44
#